data_AF-A0A3B0V1S2-F1
#
_entry.id   AF-A0A3B0V1S2-F1
#
_cell.length_a   1.000
_cell.length_b   1.000
_cell.length_c   1.000
_cell.angle_alpha   90.00
_cell.angle_beta   90.00
_cell.angle_gamma   90.00
#
_symmetry.space_group_name_H-M   'P 1'
#
loop_
_entity.id
_entity.type
_entity.pdbx_description
1 polymer ?
#
loop_
_entity_poly.entity_id
_entity_poly.type
_entity_poly.pdbx_seq_one_letter_code
_entity_poly.pdbx_strand_id
1 'polypeptide(L)'
;MTTTKTPPNTDFRFKAEVKQLLQILVHSLYKEPDIFLRELISNASDALTRIQFEMLTNRDVLDSDAELAIHIEIPEVGEDEPKKIIIKDSGIGMTKD
;
A
#
# COMPACT_ATOMS: atom_id res chain seq x y z
N MET A 1 -20.79 1.84 22.42
CA MET A 1 -20.93 2.90 21.41
C MET A 1 -19.64 3.70 21.40
N THR A 2 -18.67 3.31 20.57
CA THR A 2 -17.35 3.95 20.51
C THR A 2 -17.35 4.91 19.34
N THR A 3 -17.31 6.21 19.63
CA THR A 3 -17.24 7.28 18.65
C THR A 3 -15.86 7.28 17.98
N THR A 4 -15.78 6.88 16.71
CA THR A 4 -14.57 7.05 15.89
C THR A 4 -14.41 8.53 15.56
N LYS A 5 -13.48 9.18 16.26
CA LYS A 5 -13.10 10.58 16.04
C LYS A 5 -12.24 10.64 14.78
N THR A 6 -12.80 11.09 13.66
CA THR A 6 -12.07 11.30 12.40
C THR A 6 -10.91 12.27 12.65
N PRO A 7 -9.66 11.91 12.29
CA PRO A 7 -8.52 12.80 12.47
C PRO A 7 -8.67 14.08 11.62
N PRO A 8 -8.12 15.22 12.06
CA PRO A 8 -8.18 16.46 11.28
C PRO A 8 -7.51 16.26 9.91
N ASN A 9 -8.15 16.80 8.87
CA ASN A 9 -7.66 16.74 7.50
C ASN A 9 -6.45 17.67 7.37
N THR A 10 -5.24 17.11 7.46
CA THR A 10 -3.98 17.85 7.35
C THR A 10 -3.46 17.75 5.92
N ASP A 11 -3.36 18.89 5.23
CA ASP A 11 -2.80 18.94 3.89
C ASP A 11 -1.27 18.86 3.92
N PHE A 12 -0.71 17.74 3.44
CA PHE A 12 0.73 17.58 3.24
C PHE A 12 1.07 17.86 1.76
N ARG A 13 1.93 18.85 1.52
CA ARG A 13 2.43 19.15 0.17
C ARG A 13 3.78 18.49 -0.05
N PHE A 14 3.95 17.81 -1.18
CA PHE A 14 5.26 17.35 -1.63
C PHE A 14 6.24 18.52 -1.74
N LYS A 15 7.48 18.29 -1.29
CA LYS A 15 8.62 19.19 -1.52
C LYS A 15 8.87 19.33 -3.02
N ALA A 16 9.47 20.44 -3.45
CA ALA A 16 9.63 20.77 -4.86
C ALA A 16 10.47 19.71 -5.61
N GLU A 17 11.48 19.16 -4.95
CA GLU A 17 12.38 18.14 -5.49
C GLU A 17 11.65 16.82 -5.77
N VAL A 18 10.75 16.42 -4.85
CA VAL A 18 9.94 15.20 -4.98
C VAL A 18 8.94 15.33 -6.12
N LYS A 19 8.35 16.53 -6.31
CA LYS A 19 7.44 16.78 -7.43
C LYS A 19 8.12 16.61 -8.79
N GLN A 20 9.35 17.12 -8.94
CA GLN A 20 10.10 16.98 -10.19
C GLN A 20 10.44 15.52 -10.49
N LEU A 21 10.86 14.76 -9.46
CA LEU A 21 11.10 13.32 -9.59
C LEU A 21 9.82 12.57 -10.00
N LEU A 22 8.69 12.86 -9.36
CA LEU A 22 7.41 12.24 -9.68
C LEU A 22 7.01 12.50 -11.14
N GLN A 23 7.21 13.72 -11.63
CA GLN A 23 6.93 14.08 -13.02
C GLN A 23 7.79 13.25 -13.99
N ILE A 24 9.07 13.05 -13.72
CA ILE A 24 9.95 12.23 -14.57
C ILE A 24 9.51 10.76 -14.55
N LEU A 25 9.26 10.20 -13.36
CA LEU A 25 8.84 8.80 -13.20
C LEU A 25 7.55 8.53 -13.93
N VAL A 26 6.57 9.42 -13.84
CA VAL A 26 5.29 9.32 -14.55
C VAL A 26 5.51 9.17 -16.07
N HIS A 27 6.35 10.01 -16.69
CA HIS A 27 6.61 9.92 -18.14
C HIS A 27 7.38 8.65 -18.55
N SER A 28 8.25 8.12 -17.68
CA SER A 28 8.99 6.88 -17.92
C SER A 28 8.12 5.63 -17.73
N LEU A 29 7.28 5.61 -16.70
CA LEU A 29 6.39 4.50 -16.36
C LEU A 29 5.25 4.31 -17.36
N TYR A 30 4.80 5.38 -18.03
CA TYR A 30 3.79 5.26 -19.09
C TYR A 30 4.26 4.46 -20.32
N LYS A 31 5.56 4.17 -20.46
CA LYS A 31 6.06 3.30 -21.53
C LYS A 31 5.88 1.82 -21.24
N GLU A 32 5.81 1.45 -19.96
CA GLU A 32 5.72 0.06 -19.50
C GLU A 32 4.74 -0.01 -18.32
N PRO A 33 3.42 -0.09 -18.60
CA PRO A 33 2.39 -0.05 -17.56
C PRO A 33 2.51 -1.21 -16.56
N ASP A 34 3.21 -2.29 -16.89
CA ASP A 34 3.37 -3.42 -15.97
C ASP A 34 4.34 -3.13 -14.82
N ILE A 35 5.17 -2.08 -14.95
CA ILE A 35 6.16 -1.71 -13.93
C ILE A 35 5.49 -1.33 -12.62
N PHE A 36 4.42 -0.51 -12.63
CA PHE A 36 3.80 -0.09 -11.36
C PHE A 36 3.30 -1.29 -10.56
N LEU A 37 2.76 -2.31 -11.26
CA LEU A 37 2.27 -3.52 -10.62
C LEU A 37 3.43 -4.29 -10.00
N ARG A 38 4.55 -4.45 -10.72
CA ARG A 38 5.77 -5.06 -10.17
C ARG A 38 6.24 -4.34 -8.91
N GLU A 39 6.32 -3.01 -8.92
CA GLU A 39 6.78 -2.24 -7.75
C GLU A 39 5.84 -2.39 -6.56
N LEU A 40 4.52 -2.38 -6.76
CA LEU A 40 3.55 -2.59 -5.69
C LEU A 40 3.63 -4.00 -5.08
N ILE A 41 3.79 -5.03 -5.91
CA ILE A 41 3.96 -6.41 -5.45
C ILE A 41 5.30 -6.58 -4.70
N SER A 42 6.38 -5.93 -5.17
CA SER A 42 7.66 -5.93 -4.45
C SER A 42 7.52 -5.31 -3.05
N ASN A 43 6.87 -4.14 -2.96
CA ASN A 43 6.64 -3.47 -1.67
C ASN A 43 5.80 -4.34 -0.71
N ALA A 44 4.76 -4.99 -1.21
CA ALA A 44 3.93 -5.91 -0.43
C ALA A 44 4.72 -7.14 0.05
N SER A 45 5.57 -7.72 -0.81
CA SER A 45 6.47 -8.82 -0.45
C SER A 45 7.46 -8.44 0.66
N ASP A 46 8.02 -7.24 0.58
CA ASP A 46 8.92 -6.71 1.61
C ASP A 46 8.17 -6.51 2.94
N ALA A 47 6.93 -6.01 2.89
CA ALA A 47 6.10 -5.85 4.08
C ALA A 47 5.76 -7.19 4.75
N LEU A 48 5.47 -8.24 3.97
CA LEU A 48 5.25 -9.60 4.45
C LEU A 48 6.52 -10.21 5.08
N THR A 49 7.67 -9.99 4.45
CA THR A 49 8.96 -10.46 4.98
C THR A 49 9.27 -9.81 6.33
N ARG A 50 8.98 -8.51 6.46
CA ARG A 50 9.19 -7.77 7.71
C ARG A 50 8.29 -8.27 8.84
N ILE A 51 6.99 -8.48 8.59
CA ILE A 51 6.11 -9.01 9.63
C ILE A 51 6.50 -10.43 10.03
N GLN A 52 6.93 -11.27 9.07
CA GLN A 52 7.42 -12.62 9.38
C GLN A 52 8.63 -12.59 10.32
N PHE A 53 9.57 -11.66 10.09
CA PHE A 53 10.72 -11.48 10.99
C PHE A 53 10.29 -10.99 12.38
N GLU A 54 9.38 -10.02 12.46
CA GLU A 54 8.82 -9.54 13.72
C GLU A 54 8.10 -10.67 14.49
N MET A 55 7.36 -11.53 13.80
CA MET A 55 6.69 -12.68 14.41
C MET A 55 7.64 -13.69 15.07
N LEU A 56 8.85 -13.82 14.52
CA LEU A 56 9.88 -14.72 15.07
C LEU A 56 10.64 -14.09 16.25
N THR A 57 10.64 -12.77 16.37
CA THR A 57 11.50 -12.04 17.31
C THR A 57 10.74 -11.36 18.46
N ASN A 58 9.47 -11.03 18.26
CA ASN A 58 8.60 -10.37 19.23
C ASN A 58 7.39 -11.24 19.59
N ARG A 59 7.05 -11.31 20.89
CA ARG A 59 5.93 -12.13 21.42
C ARG A 59 4.56 -11.43 21.40
N ASP A 60 4.51 -10.14 21.09
CA ASP A 60 3.28 -9.34 21.04
C ASP A 60 2.65 -9.30 19.64
N VAL A 61 2.73 -10.42 18.90
CA VAL A 61 2.02 -10.56 17.62
C VAL A 61 0.53 -10.70 17.90
N LEU A 62 -0.28 -9.83 17.30
CA LEU A 62 -1.73 -9.80 17.45
C LEU A 62 -2.41 -11.11 17.02
N ASP A 63 -1.87 -11.78 16.00
CA ASP A 63 -2.33 -13.08 15.51
C ASP A 63 -1.20 -13.79 14.77
N SER A 64 -0.62 -14.84 15.38
CA SER A 64 0.48 -15.63 14.80
C SER A 64 0.02 -16.53 13.65
N ASP A 65 -1.28 -16.77 13.53
CA ASP A 65 -1.87 -17.67 12.53
C ASP A 65 -2.50 -16.89 11.37
N ALA A 66 -2.38 -15.56 11.37
CA ALA A 66 -2.86 -14.71 10.30
C ALA A 66 -2.19 -15.09 8.96
N GLU A 67 -3.01 -15.21 7.91
CA GLU A 67 -2.54 -15.52 6.58
C GLU A 67 -1.62 -14.39 6.06
N LEU A 68 -0.38 -14.73 5.73
CA LEU A 68 0.57 -13.84 5.06
C LEU A 68 0.38 -13.95 3.55
N ALA A 69 -0.34 -12.99 2.97
CA ALA A 69 -0.73 -13.03 1.56
C ALA A 69 -0.78 -11.64 0.93
N ILE A 70 -0.70 -11.63 -0.40
CA ILE A 70 -1.00 -10.48 -1.25
C ILE A 70 -2.26 -10.83 -2.03
N HIS A 71 -3.35 -10.09 -1.81
CA HIS A 71 -4.60 -10.24 -2.53
C HIS A 71 -4.70 -9.18 -3.62
N ILE A 72 -5.07 -9.62 -4.82
CA ILE A 72 -5.32 -8.73 -5.97
C ILE A 72 -6.78 -8.91 -6.38
N GLU A 73 -7.54 -7.82 -6.34
CA GLU A 73 -8.95 -7.77 -6.70
C GLU A 73 -9.15 -6.80 -7.86
N ILE A 74 -9.97 -7.19 -8.83
CA ILE A 74 -10.44 -6.33 -9.91
C ILE A 74 -11.97 -6.28 -9.77
N PRO A 75 -12.52 -5.37 -8.95
CA PRO A 75 -13.95 -5.31 -8.75
C PRO A 75 -14.64 -4.87 -10.05
N GLU A 76 -15.81 -5.44 -10.31
CA GLU A 76 -16.74 -4.88 -11.28
C GLU A 76 -17.21 -3.52 -10.75
N VAL A 77 -17.14 -2.51 -11.62
CA VAL A 77 -17.58 -1.15 -11.32
C VAL A 77 -18.69 -0.76 -12.29
N GLY A 78 -19.63 0.08 -11.86
CA GLY A 78 -20.70 0.57 -12.73
C GLY A 78 -20.15 1.33 -13.95
N GLU A 79 -20.98 1.52 -14.98
CA GLU A 79 -20.58 2.18 -16.25
C GLU A 79 -20.01 3.60 -16.04
N ASP A 80 -20.47 4.29 -15.00
CA ASP A 80 -20.05 5.66 -14.65
C ASP A 80 -18.92 5.72 -13.59
N GLU A 81 -18.36 4.57 -13.19
CA GLU A 81 -17.29 4.50 -12.19
C GLU A 81 -15.89 4.28 -12.81
N PRO A 82 -14.84 4.85 -12.21
CA PRO A 82 -13.48 4.56 -12.66
C PRO A 82 -13.14 3.09 -12.40
N LYS A 83 -12.44 2.48 -13.36
CA LYS A 83 -11.87 1.14 -13.19
C LYS A 83 -10.92 1.12 -11.99
N LYS A 84 -10.96 0.04 -11.22
CA LYS A 84 -10.16 -0.13 -10.01
C LYS A 84 -9.38 -1.44 -10.09
N ILE A 85 -8.14 -1.39 -9.62
CA ILE A 85 -7.37 -2.55 -9.20
C ILE A 85 -7.04 -2.34 -7.73
N ILE A 86 -7.26 -3.35 -6.91
CA ILE A 86 -7.02 -3.28 -5.47
C ILE A 86 -5.96 -4.32 -5.14
N ILE A 87 -4.87 -3.87 -4.52
CA ILE A 87 -3.79 -4.71 -4.02
C ILE A 87 -3.77 -4.55 -2.51
N LYS A 88 -3.95 -5.65 -1.78
CA LYS A 88 -3.93 -5.69 -0.31
C LYS A 88 -2.84 -6.66 0.12
N ASP A 89 -2.01 -6.27 1.08
CA ASP A 89 -1.10 -7.17 1.77
C ASP A 89 -1.45 -7.25 3.26
N SER A 90 -1.12 -8.38 3.87
CA SER A 90 -1.16 -8.58 5.33
C SER A 90 0.21 -8.38 5.98
N GLY A 91 1.04 -7.52 5.39
CA GLY A 91 2.37 -7.19 5.87
C GLY A 91 2.36 -6.28 7.10
N ILE A 92 3.56 -5.79 7.45
CA ILE A 92 3.77 -4.97 8.65
C ILE A 92 3.03 -3.61 8.63
N GLY A 93 2.58 -3.15 7.46
CA GLY A 93 1.90 -1.88 7.27
C GLY A 93 2.80 -0.65 7.50
N MET A 94 2.17 0.51 7.68
CA MET A 94 2.84 1.79 7.95
C MET A 94 2.19 2.51 9.13
N THR A 95 3.00 3.16 9.96
CA THR A 95 2.52 4.10 10.98
C THR A 95 2.16 5.44 10.34
N LYS A 96 1.45 6.29 11.09
CA LYS A 96 1.03 7.62 10.62
C LYS A 96 2.19 8.62 10.49
N ASP A 97 3.21 8.44 11.33
CA ASP A 97 4.33 9.37 11.49
C ASP A 97 5.29 9.38 10.28
#